data_AF-A0A1V8P477-F1
#
_entry.id   AF-A0A1V8P477-F1
#
_cell.length_a   1.000
_cell.length_b   1.000
_cell.length_c   1.000
_cell.angle_alpha   90.00
_cell.angle_beta   90.00
_cell.angle_gamma   90.00
#
_symmetry.space_group_name_H-M   'P 1'
#
loop_
_entity.id
_entity.type
_entity.pdbx_description
1 polymer ?
#
loop_
_entity_poly.entity_id
_entity_poly.type
_entity_poly.pdbx_seq_one_letter_code
_entity_poly.pdbx_strand_id
1 'polypeptide(L)'
;MSEKIAIVYIGEKNVKRDTITGSRAVFPRLQPVHVDNKVAHQLLEFPDVWVRHEQMEAILQQQEEEKRLKEEELARQLEEEARIAAENSFVVKVQGDELDISKYTLAQLFTLNESEELGLKKDAKESAGDFRVRVRDALKAGSVQDGFAE
;
A
#
# COMPACT_ATOMS: atom_id res chain seq x y z
N MET A 1 -45.58 -6.21 -25.96
CA MET A 1 -44.73 -7.19 -25.25
C MET A 1 -43.47 -6.44 -24.86
N SER A 2 -43.26 -6.13 -23.58
CA SER A 2 -42.04 -5.46 -23.14
C SER A 2 -40.88 -6.45 -23.18
N GLU A 3 -39.82 -6.11 -23.90
CA GLU A 3 -38.59 -6.88 -23.90
C GLU A 3 -37.99 -6.91 -22.49
N LYS A 4 -37.67 -8.11 -22.01
CA LYS A 4 -37.04 -8.32 -20.71
C LYS A 4 -35.57 -8.60 -20.88
N ILE A 5 -34.74 -7.94 -20.08
CA ILE A 5 -33.28 -8.11 -20.06
C ILE A 5 -32.89 -8.77 -18.74
N ALA A 6 -31.99 -9.76 -18.81
CA ALA A 6 -31.43 -10.41 -17.63
C ALA A 6 -30.26 -9.59 -17.06
N ILE A 7 -30.48 -9.00 -15.88
CA ILE A 7 -29.49 -8.22 -15.13
C ILE A 7 -29.04 -9.01 -13.91
N VAL A 8 -27.75 -8.93 -13.60
CA VAL A 8 -27.14 -9.57 -12.44
C VAL A 8 -26.55 -8.51 -11.51
N TYR A 9 -26.75 -8.73 -10.20
CA TYR A 9 -26.09 -7.96 -9.16
C TYR A 9 -24.71 -8.57 -8.82
N ILE A 10 -23.62 -7.81 -8.99
CA ILE A 10 -22.24 -8.28 -8.71
C ILE A 10 -21.58 -7.62 -7.50
N GLY A 11 -22.28 -6.72 -6.80
CA GLY A 11 -21.70 -6.04 -5.63
C GLY A 11 -21.47 -6.97 -4.43
N GLU A 12 -20.98 -6.39 -3.34
CA GLU A 12 -20.50 -7.13 -2.18
C GLU A 12 -21.59 -7.81 -1.34
N LYS A 13 -22.81 -7.27 -1.34
CA LYS A 13 -23.90 -7.77 -0.47
C LYS A 13 -24.54 -9.00 -1.09
N ASN A 14 -25.20 -9.83 -0.26
CA ASN A 14 -25.92 -11.00 -0.76
C ASN A 14 -27.19 -10.63 -1.55
N VAL A 15 -27.80 -9.48 -1.25
CA VAL A 15 -29.04 -9.04 -1.87
C VAL A 15 -29.02 -7.52 -2.03
N LYS A 16 -29.44 -7.04 -3.20
CA LYS A 16 -29.67 -5.63 -3.48
C LYS A 16 -31.15 -5.39 -3.78
N ARG A 17 -31.76 -4.43 -3.09
CA ARG A 17 -33.07 -3.90 -3.47
C ARG A 17 -32.86 -2.77 -4.46
N ASP A 18 -33.67 -2.73 -5.51
CA ASP A 18 -33.66 -1.60 -6.44
C ASP A 18 -34.23 -0.35 -5.76
N THR A 19 -33.32 0.59 -5.53
CA THR A 19 -33.61 1.95 -5.08
C THR A 19 -33.37 2.98 -6.18
N ILE A 20 -32.91 2.55 -7.36
CA ILE A 20 -32.52 3.42 -8.48
C ILE A 20 -33.75 3.73 -9.33
N THR A 21 -34.49 2.69 -9.73
CA THR A 21 -35.67 2.85 -10.61
C THR A 21 -36.99 2.81 -9.84
N GLY A 22 -36.94 2.58 -8.52
CA GLY A 22 -38.11 2.50 -7.65
C GLY A 22 -39.00 1.28 -7.91
N SER A 23 -38.50 0.27 -8.64
CA SER A 23 -39.27 -0.94 -9.00
C SER A 23 -39.57 -1.83 -7.78
N ARG A 24 -38.87 -1.60 -6.65
CA ARG A 24 -38.88 -2.46 -5.46
C ARG A 24 -38.45 -3.90 -5.73
N ALA A 25 -37.86 -4.17 -6.90
CA ALA A 25 -37.32 -5.48 -7.24
C ALA A 25 -36.14 -5.83 -6.33
N VAL A 26 -35.98 -7.13 -6.09
CA VAL A 26 -34.94 -7.70 -5.23
C VAL A 26 -34.02 -8.55 -6.08
N PHE A 27 -32.73 -8.27 -6.03
CA PHE A 27 -31.70 -8.92 -6.82
C PHE A 27 -30.76 -9.68 -5.91
N PRO A 28 -30.81 -11.02 -5.92
CA PRO A 28 -29.80 -11.84 -5.27
C PRO A 28 -28.45 -11.69 -6.00
N ARG A 29 -27.37 -11.76 -5.23
CA ARG A 29 -26.00 -11.65 -5.77
C ARG A 29 -25.71 -12.81 -6.73
N LEU A 30 -25.10 -12.49 -7.87
CA LEU A 30 -24.70 -13.42 -8.92
C LEU A 30 -25.86 -14.23 -9.51
N GLN A 31 -27.10 -13.78 -9.35
CA GLN A 31 -28.27 -14.43 -9.94
C GLN A 31 -28.92 -13.52 -10.99
N PRO A 32 -29.28 -14.07 -12.17
CA PRO A 32 -29.94 -13.31 -13.22
C PRO A 32 -31.40 -13.02 -12.86
N VAL A 33 -31.77 -11.75 -12.91
CA VAL A 33 -33.15 -11.27 -12.72
C VAL A 33 -33.62 -10.59 -14.00
N HIS A 34 -34.78 -11.01 -14.50
CA HIS A 34 -35.36 -10.46 -15.72
C HIS A 34 -36.19 -9.22 -15.39
N VAL A 35 -35.78 -8.08 -15.92
CA VAL A 35 -36.45 -6.79 -15.74
C VAL A 35 -36.81 -6.17 -17.08
N ASP A 36 -37.77 -5.25 -17.08
CA ASP A 36 -38.12 -4.49 -18.28
C ASP A 36 -36.93 -3.72 -18.82
N ASN A 37 -36.85 -3.60 -20.15
CA ASN A 37 -35.79 -2.89 -20.88
C ASN A 37 -35.45 -1.52 -20.25
N LYS A 38 -36.46 -0.70 -19.93
CA LYS A 38 -36.26 0.62 -19.31
C LYS A 38 -35.54 0.55 -17.97
N VAL A 39 -35.90 -0.41 -17.13
CA VAL A 39 -35.27 -0.62 -15.80
C VAL A 39 -33.85 -1.15 -15.99
N ALA A 40 -33.65 -2.09 -16.90
CA ALA A 40 -32.33 -2.65 -17.19
C ALA A 40 -31.32 -1.57 -17.61
N HIS A 41 -31.70 -0.67 -18.52
CA HIS A 41 -30.80 0.39 -18.96
C HIS A 41 -30.39 1.34 -17.83
N GLN A 42 -31.31 1.66 -16.92
CA GLN A 42 -31.01 2.50 -15.75
C GLN A 42 -30.08 1.79 -14.74
N LEU A 43 -30.27 0.48 -14.54
CA LEU A 43 -29.38 -0.29 -13.67
C LEU A 43 -27.98 -0.40 -14.27
N LEU A 44 -27.87 -0.59 -15.59
CA LEU A 44 -26.60 -0.67 -16.31
C LEU A 44 -25.78 0.64 -16.33
N GLU A 45 -26.34 1.77 -15.86
CA GLU A 45 -25.58 2.99 -15.61
C GLU A 45 -24.56 2.84 -14.45
N PHE A 46 -24.70 1.79 -13.64
CA PHE A 46 -23.80 1.50 -12.53
C PHE A 46 -23.10 0.13 -12.72
N PRO A 47 -22.10 0.05 -13.64
CA PRO A 47 -21.44 -1.20 -14.03
C PRO A 47 -20.67 -1.89 -12.89
N ASP A 48 -20.28 -1.14 -11.85
CA ASP A 48 -19.67 -1.68 -10.62
C ASP A 48 -20.62 -2.61 -9.84
N VAL A 49 -21.92 -2.42 -10.01
CA VAL A 49 -22.96 -3.04 -9.20
C VAL A 49 -23.83 -3.97 -10.06
N TRP A 50 -24.09 -3.57 -11.30
CA TRP A 50 -25.03 -4.23 -12.20
C TRP A 50 -24.38 -4.54 -13.55
N VAL A 51 -24.55 -5.78 -14.00
CA VAL A 51 -24.06 -6.23 -15.30
C VAL A 51 -25.12 -7.03 -16.02
N ARG A 52 -24.98 -7.17 -17.33
CA ARG A 52 -25.78 -8.14 -18.09
C ARG A 52 -25.34 -9.55 -17.70
N HIS A 53 -26.28 -10.49 -17.68
CA HIS A 53 -25.98 -11.88 -17.37
C HIS A 53 -24.86 -12.45 -18.27
N GLU A 54 -24.88 -12.13 -19.57
CA GLU A 54 -23.89 -12.56 -20.55
C GLU A 54 -22.45 -12.03 -20.28
N GLN A 55 -22.32 -10.93 -19.55
CA GLN A 55 -21.03 -10.29 -19.25
C GLN A 55 -20.55 -10.61 -17.83
N MET A 56 -21.38 -11.24 -17.01
CA MET A 56 -21.10 -11.47 -15.59
C MET A 56 -19.76 -12.16 -15.37
N GLU A 57 -19.51 -13.28 -16.04
CA GLU A 57 -18.29 -14.07 -15.83
C GLU A 57 -17.04 -13.28 -16.24
N ALA A 58 -17.08 -12.59 -17.38
CA ALA A 58 -15.96 -11.79 -17.86
C ALA A 58 -15.63 -10.62 -16.91
N ILE A 59 -16.65 -9.92 -16.41
CA ILE A 59 -16.45 -8.80 -15.48
C ILE A 59 -15.92 -9.29 -14.12
N LEU A 60 -16.42 -10.42 -13.62
CA LEU A 60 -15.92 -10.98 -12.36
C LEU A 60 -14.45 -11.40 -12.47
N GLN A 61 -14.06 -12.01 -13.58
CA GLN A 61 -12.65 -12.35 -13.84
C GLN A 61 -11.76 -11.11 -13.93
N GLN A 62 -12.23 -10.06 -14.63
CA GLN A 62 -11.51 -8.79 -14.71
C GLN A 62 -11.35 -8.13 -13.33
N GLN A 63 -12.42 -8.09 -12.52
CA GLN A 63 -12.37 -7.53 -11.17
C GLN A 63 -11.42 -8.30 -10.25
N GLU A 64 -11.39 -9.63 -10.34
CA GLU A 64 -10.45 -10.45 -9.56
C GLU A 64 -9.00 -10.20 -9.98
N GLU A 65 -8.74 -10.11 -11.29
CA GLU A 65 -7.40 -9.83 -11.80
C GLU A 65 -6.93 -8.41 -11.44
N GLU A 66 -7.78 -7.40 -11.61
CA GLU A 66 -7.49 -6.03 -11.19
C GLU A 66 -7.23 -5.93 -9.69
N LYS A 67 -8.01 -6.66 -8.88
CA LYS A 67 -7.82 -6.69 -7.44
C LYS A 67 -6.46 -7.30 -7.09
N ARG A 68 -6.12 -8.44 -7.69
CA ARG A 68 -4.82 -9.10 -7.50
C ARG A 68 -3.65 -8.20 -7.89
N LEU A 69 -3.76 -7.49 -9.03
CA LEU A 69 -2.73 -6.55 -9.48
C LEU A 69 -2.56 -5.37 -8.51
N LYS A 70 -3.68 -4.79 -8.03
CA LYS A 70 -3.66 -3.70 -7.04
C LYS A 70 -3.06 -4.15 -5.70
N GLU A 71 -3.39 -5.36 -5.25
CA GLU A 71 -2.81 -5.94 -4.02
C GLU A 71 -1.30 -6.15 -4.15
N GLU A 72 -0.82 -6.63 -5.30
CA GLU A 72 0.62 -6.80 -5.56
C GLU A 72 1.36 -5.46 -5.68
N GLU A 73 0.75 -4.47 -6.34
CA GLU A 73 1.35 -3.14 -6.45
C GLU A 73 1.44 -2.45 -5.09
N LEU A 74 0.37 -2.54 -4.27
CA LEU A 74 0.38 -1.99 -2.92
C LEU A 74 1.43 -2.67 -2.03
N ALA A 75 1.58 -3.99 -2.13
CA ALA A 75 2.62 -4.72 -1.40
C ALA A 75 4.02 -4.26 -1.81
N ARG A 76 4.27 -4.06 -3.11
CA ARG A 76 5.54 -3.52 -3.62
C ARG A 76 5.80 -2.09 -3.15
N GLN A 77 4.78 -1.24 -3.15
CA GLN A 77 4.90 0.14 -2.63
C GLN A 77 5.24 0.13 -1.14
N LEU A 78 4.56 -0.68 -0.34
CA LEU A 78 4.84 -0.81 1.10
C LEU A 78 6.25 -1.32 1.38
N GLU A 79 6.75 -2.29 0.61
CA GLU A 79 8.12 -2.79 0.75
C GLU A 79 9.15 -1.71 0.38
N GLU A 80 8.92 -0.99 -0.72
CA GLU A 80 9.78 0.10 -1.17
C GLU A 80 9.80 1.24 -0.14
N GLU A 81 8.64 1.64 0.37
CA GLU A 81 8.52 2.66 1.41
C GLU A 81 9.21 2.22 2.70
N ALA A 82 9.07 0.94 3.09
CA ALA A 82 9.78 0.39 4.24
C ALA A 82 11.30 0.38 4.04
N ARG A 83 11.77 0.05 2.82
CA ARG A 83 13.21 0.09 2.49
C ARG A 83 13.75 1.52 2.53
N ILE A 84 13.06 2.46 1.89
CA ILE A 84 13.42 3.89 1.91
C ILE A 84 13.41 4.43 3.34
N ALA A 85 12.42 4.04 4.16
CA ALA A 85 12.37 4.43 5.57
C ALA A 85 13.53 3.83 6.37
N ALA A 86 13.90 2.57 6.14
CA ALA A 86 15.04 1.93 6.79
C ALA A 86 16.38 2.56 6.36
N GLU A 87 16.54 2.89 5.08
CA GLU A 87 17.71 3.59 4.55
C GLU A 87 17.83 5.00 5.17
N ASN A 88 16.72 5.75 5.22
CA ASN A 88 16.68 7.09 5.79
C ASN A 88 16.61 7.13 7.32
N SER A 89 16.39 6.00 7.98
CA SER A 89 16.35 5.93 9.44
C SER A 89 17.72 6.30 10.02
N PHE A 90 17.71 7.22 10.99
CA PHE A 90 18.86 7.57 11.81
C PHE A 90 18.95 6.72 13.08
N VAL A 91 18.17 5.64 13.17
CA VAL A 91 18.33 4.63 14.21
C VAL A 91 19.46 3.69 13.78
N VAL A 92 20.50 3.62 14.59
CA VAL A 92 21.68 2.77 14.38
C VAL A 92 21.83 1.86 15.59
N LYS A 93 22.27 0.61 15.36
CA LYS A 93 22.56 -0.34 16.44
C LYS A 93 24.03 -0.22 16.82
N VAL A 94 24.29 0.14 18.08
CA VAL A 94 25.63 0.27 18.65
C VAL A 94 25.67 -0.58 19.91
N GLN A 95 26.56 -1.57 19.96
CA GLN A 95 26.75 -2.47 21.11
C GLN A 95 25.46 -3.17 21.62
N GLY A 96 24.50 -3.41 20.72
CA GLY A 96 23.21 -4.05 21.05
C GLY A 96 22.08 -3.08 21.42
N ASP A 97 22.37 -1.78 21.56
CA ASP A 97 21.38 -0.73 21.80
C ASP A 97 20.98 0.00 20.51
N GLU A 98 19.69 0.31 20.37
CA GLU A 98 19.16 1.13 19.27
C GLU A 98 19.25 2.62 19.61
N LEU A 99 20.18 3.33 18.96
CA LEU A 99 20.42 4.75 19.16
C LEU A 99 19.85 5.57 18.00
N ASP A 100 18.91 6.46 18.32
CA ASP A 100 18.34 7.43 17.37
C ASP A 100 19.23 8.70 17.29
N ILE A 101 20.17 8.71 16.35
CA ILE A 101 21.14 9.81 16.23
C ILE A 101 20.53 11.08 15.60
N SER A 102 19.27 11.06 15.15
CA SER A 102 18.57 12.27 14.69
C SER A 102 18.45 13.32 15.80
N LYS A 103 18.31 12.85 17.04
CA LYS A 103 18.18 13.68 18.25
C LYS A 103 19.51 14.14 18.81
N TYR A 104 20.62 13.62 18.27
CA TYR A 104 21.95 13.91 18.80
C TYR A 104 22.40 15.30 18.35
N THR A 105 22.86 16.07 19.32
CA THR A 105 23.58 17.32 19.09
C THR A 105 24.94 17.05 18.47
N LEU A 106 25.57 18.07 17.89
CA LEU A 106 26.89 17.91 17.27
C LEU A 106 27.95 17.38 18.25
N ALA A 107 27.92 17.83 19.50
CA ALA A 107 28.83 17.35 20.54
C ALA A 107 28.64 15.85 20.82
N GLN A 108 27.38 15.39 20.90
CA GLN A 108 27.06 13.97 21.09
C GLN A 108 27.48 13.11 19.89
N LEU A 109 27.37 13.64 18.67
CA LEU A 109 27.86 12.95 17.47
C LEU A 109 29.38 12.80 17.47
N PHE A 110 30.13 13.81 17.94
CA PHE A 110 31.58 13.67 18.12
C PHE A 110 31.93 12.64 19.19
N THR A 111 31.25 12.66 20.35
CA THR A 111 31.45 11.62 21.38
C THR A 111 31.20 10.23 20.83
N LEU A 112 30.13 10.05 20.04
CA LEU A 112 29.81 8.76 19.42
C LEU A 112 30.86 8.35 18.38
N ASN A 113 31.33 9.29 17.55
CA ASN A 113 32.40 9.06 16.58
C ASN A 113 33.71 8.60 17.22
N GLU A 114 34.08 9.18 18.37
CA GLU A 114 35.27 8.76 19.12
C GLU A 114 35.03 7.43 19.85
N SER A 115 33.85 7.21 20.42
CA SER A 115 33.52 6.00 21.18
C SER A 115 33.51 4.75 20.29
N GLU A 116 33.02 4.88 19.06
CA GLU A 116 33.00 3.81 18.06
C GLU A 116 34.22 3.87 17.13
N GLU A 117 35.23 4.68 17.48
CA GLU A 117 36.50 4.84 16.75
C GLU A 117 36.35 5.08 15.23
N LEU A 118 35.27 5.75 14.81
CA LEU A 118 34.91 5.94 13.40
C LEU A 118 35.87 6.89 12.66
N GLY A 119 36.64 7.68 13.39
CA GLY A 119 37.70 8.54 12.83
C GLY A 119 37.21 9.66 11.89
N LEU A 120 35.91 9.97 11.87
CA LEU A 120 35.37 11.02 11.01
C LEU A 120 35.67 12.39 11.59
N LYS A 121 36.21 13.28 10.76
CA LYS A 121 36.39 14.69 11.08
C LYS A 121 35.36 15.51 10.32
N LYS A 122 34.66 16.39 11.05
CA LYS A 122 33.74 17.35 10.45
C LYS A 122 34.53 18.41 9.68
N ASP A 123 34.12 18.67 8.45
CA ASP A 123 34.68 19.75 7.64
C ASP A 123 34.20 21.13 8.10
N ALA A 124 35.02 22.16 7.88
CA ALA A 124 34.71 23.53 8.33
C ALA A 124 33.44 24.12 7.66
N LYS A 125 33.14 23.69 6.42
CA LYS A 125 31.95 24.11 5.65
C LYS A 125 30.79 23.11 5.72
N GLU A 126 30.98 21.96 6.35
CA GLU A 126 29.96 20.91 6.45
C GLU A 126 28.88 21.31 7.45
N SER A 127 27.61 21.03 7.14
CA SER A 127 26.53 21.26 8.10
C SER A 127 26.51 20.17 9.17
N ALA A 128 25.87 20.43 10.31
CA ALA A 128 25.68 19.38 11.33
C ALA A 128 24.82 18.20 10.81
N GLY A 129 23.96 18.45 9.81
CA GLY A 129 23.15 17.41 9.16
C GLY A 129 23.99 16.47 8.31
N ASP A 130 24.89 17.01 7.49
CA ASP A 130 25.76 16.23 6.61
C ASP A 130 26.73 15.35 7.41
N PHE A 131 27.30 15.91 8.50
CA PHE A 131 28.14 15.13 9.41
C PHE A 131 27.37 13.98 10.07
N ARG A 132 26.10 14.22 10.47
CA ARG A 132 25.23 13.17 11.03
C ARG A 132 24.97 12.04 10.03
N VAL A 133 24.74 12.36 8.75
CA VAL A 133 24.56 11.36 7.69
C VAL A 133 25.80 10.49 7.55
N ARG A 134 27.00 11.08 7.55
CA ARG A 134 28.25 10.32 7.52
C ARG A 134 28.46 9.42 8.72
N VAL A 135 28.16 9.91 9.93
CA VAL A 135 28.24 9.11 11.17
C VAL A 135 27.25 7.95 11.10
N ARG A 136 26.00 8.19 10.64
CA ARG A 136 25.00 7.14 10.42
C ARG A 136 25.53 6.06 9.47
N ASP A 137 26.05 6.47 8.32
CA ASP A 137 26.48 5.55 7.26
C ASP A 137 27.69 4.72 7.71
N ALA A 138 28.63 5.33 8.44
CA ALA A 138 29.76 4.62 9.03
C ALA A 138 29.31 3.61 10.10
N LEU A 139 28.37 3.99 10.97
CA LEU A 139 27.82 3.09 11.98
C LEU A 139 27.04 1.94 11.34
N LYS A 140 26.17 2.21 10.36
CA LYS A 140 25.44 1.16 9.63
C LYS A 140 26.40 0.22 8.89
N ALA A 141 27.49 0.72 8.32
CA ALA A 141 28.51 -0.12 7.68
C ALA A 141 29.25 -1.01 8.69
N GLY A 142 29.55 -0.48 9.89
CA GLY A 142 30.15 -1.24 10.99
C GLY A 142 29.21 -2.31 11.57
N SER A 143 27.93 -1.99 11.77
CA SER A 143 26.93 -2.95 12.27
C SER A 143 26.74 -4.16 11.34
N VAL A 144 26.96 -3.99 10.03
CA VAL A 144 26.87 -5.08 9.03
C VAL A 144 28.08 -6.03 9.12
N GLN A 145 29.24 -5.55 9.58
CA GLN A 145 30.42 -6.40 9.76
C GLN A 145 30.37 -7.24 11.04
N ASP A 146 29.75 -6.73 12.10
CA ASP A 146 29.61 -7.46 13.38
C ASP A 146 28.58 -8.61 13.31
N GLY A 147 27.69 -8.60 12.30
CA GLY A 147 26.66 -9.62 12.09
C GLY A 147 27.07 -10.88 11.30
N PHE A 148 28.36 -11.04 10.97
CA PHE A 148 28.88 -12.19 10.20
C PHE A 148 29.75 -13.16 11.00
N ALA A 149 29.64 -13.15 12.33
CA ALA A 149 30.31 -14.11 13.20
C ALA A 149 29.29 -15.00 13.94
N GLU A 150 28.76 -16.00 13.23
CA GLU A 150 28.51 -17.35 13.76
C GLU A 150 28.28 -18.36 12.62
#